data_AF-A0A0W0GEP0-F1
#
_entry.id   AF-A0A0W0GEP0-F1
#
_cell.length_a   1.000
_cell.length_b   1.000
_cell.length_c   1.000
_cell.angle_alpha   90.00
_cell.angle_beta   90.00
_cell.angle_gamma   90.00
#
_symmetry.space_group_name_H-M   'P 1'
#
loop_
_entity.id
_entity.type
_entity.pdbx_description
1 polymer ?
#
loop_
_entity_poly.entity_id
_entity_poly.type
_entity_poly.pdbx_seq_one_letter_code
_entity_poly.pdbx_strand_id
1 'polypeptide(L)'
;MSSPDEQLASLFSVKQVILPISSLSAMYLAYGFYIVLFGTCVYLMRSRQKAENLNPNQYLSSITLLFALATIFVVSYTIASVRDTIYWFEALRTGNYKPLISYLTQNTAKTVVYTIKHLVSILLNIVADIILIHRCFLIWSRSKRVAVPLIILSAVINGARILSNLEFPLVDCLHTPALGLICTILMIVGISDTHKRSNHTLYSAGNTGSVAYTISSVITNFAITLLTAGRIWWIHRQLQVRARGVYASDTIVQSISRIILESGIIYPVASIANLILANASPTSELPPFDFWPLVSLSAGIAPTLIMVRAGFGKNIENLQDMVSDIHFASRQGSKPVYSIRHLGMSADELDGESDRQSSIQKNEAFV
;
A
#
# COMPACT_ATOMS: atom_id res chain seq x y z
N MET A 1 54.75 5.47 -6.58
CA MET A 1 53.77 6.03 -5.62
C MET A 1 52.89 6.98 -6.40
N SER A 2 51.65 6.60 -6.67
CA SER A 2 50.63 7.48 -7.28
C SER A 2 50.43 8.71 -6.39
N SER A 3 50.26 9.89 -6.97
CA SER A 3 50.02 11.11 -6.17
C SER A 3 48.70 10.98 -5.38
N PRO A 4 48.54 11.68 -4.24
CA PRO A 4 47.30 11.68 -3.47
C PRO A 4 46.06 12.03 -4.32
N ASP A 5 46.24 12.91 -5.31
CA ASP A 5 45.20 13.33 -6.24
C ASP A 5 44.74 12.20 -7.18
N GLU A 6 45.66 11.32 -7.57
CA GLU A 6 45.40 10.18 -8.44
C GLU A 6 44.64 9.08 -7.68
N GLN A 7 44.97 8.86 -6.41
CA GLN A 7 44.21 7.97 -5.52
C GLN A 7 42.80 8.52 -5.26
N LEU A 8 42.67 9.82 -5.02
CA LEU A 8 41.37 10.47 -4.81
C LEU A 8 40.49 10.39 -6.07
N ALA A 9 41.05 10.65 -7.25
CA ALA A 9 40.35 10.52 -8.52
C ALA A 9 39.89 9.08 -8.79
N SER A 10 40.73 8.08 -8.49
CA SER A 10 40.37 6.67 -8.62
C SER A 10 39.24 6.26 -7.67
N LEU A 11 39.27 6.72 -6.41
CA LEU A 11 38.21 6.47 -5.43
C LEU A 11 36.88 7.12 -5.85
N PHE A 12 36.91 8.36 -6.34
CA PHE A 12 35.74 9.03 -6.88
C PHE A 12 35.18 8.31 -8.11
N SER A 13 36.04 7.85 -9.02
CA SER A 13 35.63 7.08 -10.19
C SER A 13 34.95 5.76 -9.81
N VAL A 14 35.50 5.05 -8.83
CA VAL A 14 34.93 3.78 -8.36
C VAL A 14 33.57 4.02 -7.68
N LYS A 15 33.47 5.03 -6.81
CA LYS A 15 32.19 5.35 -6.14
C LYS A 15 31.10 5.79 -7.11
N GLN A 16 31.44 6.55 -8.16
CA GLN A 16 30.49 6.99 -9.18
C GLN A 16 29.95 5.85 -10.05
N VAL A 17 30.68 4.74 -10.18
CA VAL A 17 30.23 3.54 -10.91
C VAL A 17 29.48 2.57 -9.99
N ILE A 18 29.91 2.42 -8.73
CA ILE A 18 29.28 1.50 -7.78
C ILE A 18 27.86 1.97 -7.40
N LEU A 19 27.69 3.25 -7.11
CA LEU A 19 26.41 3.83 -6.68
C LEU A 19 25.24 3.52 -7.62
N PRO A 20 25.30 3.75 -8.94
CA PRO A 20 24.18 3.43 -9.83
C PRO A 20 23.93 1.92 -9.89
N ILE A 21 24.96 1.08 -9.84
CA ILE A 21 24.80 -0.39 -9.88
C ILE A 21 24.08 -0.90 -8.63
N SER A 22 24.50 -0.45 -7.44
CA SER A 22 23.86 -0.82 -6.17
C SER A 22 22.41 -0.30 -6.10
N SER A 23 22.17 0.93 -6.55
CA SER A 23 20.83 1.54 -6.60
C SER A 23 19.89 0.80 -7.54
N LEU A 24 20.34 0.47 -8.76
CA LEU A 24 19.55 -0.31 -9.71
C LEU A 24 19.27 -1.71 -9.18
N SER A 25 20.27 -2.35 -8.54
CA SER A 25 20.10 -3.67 -7.94
C SER A 25 19.02 -3.66 -6.84
N ALA A 26 19.09 -2.71 -5.91
CA ALA A 26 18.08 -2.57 -4.85
C ALA A 26 16.68 -2.27 -5.43
N MET A 27 16.60 -1.39 -6.43
CA MET A 27 15.35 -1.06 -7.11
C MET A 27 14.75 -2.29 -7.81
N TYR A 28 15.54 -3.07 -8.56
CA TYR A 28 15.04 -4.26 -9.26
C TYR A 28 14.60 -5.36 -8.30
N LEU A 29 15.27 -5.52 -7.15
CA LEU A 29 14.82 -6.44 -6.10
C LEU A 29 13.45 -6.02 -5.55
N ALA A 30 13.29 -4.74 -5.21
CA ALA A 30 12.01 -4.21 -4.74
C ALA A 30 10.89 -4.31 -5.81
N TYR A 31 11.24 -4.06 -7.07
CA TYR A 31 10.31 -4.19 -8.19
C TYR A 31 9.92 -5.64 -8.47
N GLY A 32 10.87 -6.58 -8.36
CA GLY A 32 10.60 -8.03 -8.46
C GLY A 32 9.60 -8.49 -7.40
N PHE A 33 9.78 -8.05 -6.15
CA PHE A 33 8.79 -8.27 -5.09
C PHE A 33 7.42 -7.65 -5.46
N TYR A 34 7.42 -6.44 -6.03
CA TYR A 34 6.18 -5.78 -6.42
C TYR A 34 5.44 -6.50 -7.56
N ILE A 35 6.14 -7.09 -8.53
CA ILE A 35 5.55 -7.93 -9.59
C ILE A 35 4.80 -9.11 -8.99
N VAL A 36 5.44 -9.85 -8.08
CA VAL A 36 4.83 -11.02 -7.42
C VAL A 36 3.60 -10.60 -6.62
N LEU A 37 3.71 -9.48 -5.90
CA LEU A 37 2.60 -8.92 -5.13
C LEU A 37 1.42 -8.52 -6.02
N PHE A 38 1.69 -7.83 -7.14
CA PHE A 38 0.68 -7.42 -8.11
C PHE A 38 -0.01 -8.65 -8.72
N GLY A 39 0.76 -9.65 -9.16
CA GLY A 39 0.21 -10.91 -9.69
C GLY A 39 -0.69 -11.62 -8.68
N THR A 40 -0.27 -11.68 -7.42
CA THR A 40 -1.06 -12.26 -6.32
C THR A 40 -2.35 -11.45 -6.08
N CYS A 41 -2.25 -10.12 -6.10
CA CYS A 41 -3.39 -9.23 -5.93
C CYS A 41 -4.44 -9.43 -7.03
N VAL A 42 -4.00 -9.44 -8.29
CA VAL A 42 -4.86 -9.68 -9.46
C VAL A 42 -5.50 -11.07 -9.39
N TYR A 43 -4.74 -12.10 -9.03
CA TYR A 43 -5.26 -13.46 -8.85
C TYR A 43 -6.37 -13.52 -7.79
N LEU A 44 -6.12 -12.97 -6.59
CA LEU A 44 -7.09 -12.94 -5.50
C LEU A 44 -8.36 -12.15 -5.89
N MET A 45 -8.19 -11.02 -6.55
CA MET A 45 -9.31 -10.20 -6.99
C MET A 45 -10.14 -10.93 -8.05
N ARG A 46 -9.51 -11.52 -9.08
CA ARG A 46 -10.19 -12.29 -10.14
C ARG A 46 -10.94 -13.51 -9.59
N SER A 47 -10.31 -14.25 -8.68
CA SER A 47 -10.93 -15.39 -8.00
C SER A 47 -12.22 -14.98 -7.28
N ARG A 48 -12.21 -13.82 -6.60
CA ARG A 48 -13.38 -13.26 -5.94
C ARG A 48 -14.48 -12.79 -6.90
N GLN A 49 -14.14 -12.19 -8.04
CA GLN A 49 -15.17 -11.73 -8.99
C GLN A 49 -16.01 -12.91 -9.48
N LYS A 50 -15.36 -14.06 -9.71
CA LYS A 50 -16.02 -15.29 -10.13
C LYS A 50 -16.96 -15.86 -9.05
N ALA A 51 -16.67 -15.61 -7.77
CA ALA A 51 -17.46 -16.12 -6.65
C ALA A 51 -18.64 -15.21 -6.27
N GLU A 52 -18.47 -13.88 -6.28
CA GLU A 52 -19.44 -12.95 -5.69
C GLU A 52 -20.25 -12.11 -6.71
N ASN A 53 -20.06 -12.24 -8.04
CA ASN A 53 -20.81 -11.48 -9.08
C ASN A 53 -20.87 -9.95 -8.86
N LEU A 54 -19.95 -9.40 -8.06
CA LEU A 54 -19.84 -7.96 -7.79
C LEU A 54 -19.11 -7.26 -8.95
N ASN A 55 -19.37 -5.96 -9.15
CA ASN A 55 -18.67 -5.08 -10.10
C ASN A 55 -17.38 -4.49 -9.47
N PRO A 56 -16.19 -5.08 -9.66
CA PRO A 56 -14.98 -4.75 -8.89
C PRO A 56 -13.99 -3.92 -9.73
N ASN A 57 -14.47 -3.35 -10.86
CA ASN A 57 -13.63 -2.79 -11.91
C ASN A 57 -12.80 -1.58 -11.42
N GLN A 58 -13.33 -0.80 -10.47
CA GLN A 58 -12.65 0.42 -9.99
C GLN A 58 -11.36 0.13 -9.21
N TYR A 59 -11.36 -0.82 -8.27
CA TYR A 59 -10.16 -1.14 -7.49
C TYR A 59 -9.10 -1.85 -8.33
N LEU A 60 -9.53 -2.76 -9.21
CA LEU A 60 -8.62 -3.47 -10.10
C LEU A 60 -7.95 -2.49 -11.06
N SER A 61 -8.71 -1.52 -11.57
CA SER A 61 -8.19 -0.42 -12.38
C SER A 61 -7.16 0.42 -11.61
N SER A 62 -7.45 0.86 -10.39
CA SER A 62 -6.50 1.67 -9.60
C SER A 62 -5.19 0.94 -9.29
N ILE A 63 -5.24 -0.36 -8.95
CA ILE A 63 -4.03 -1.16 -8.69
C ILE A 63 -3.24 -1.40 -9.97
N THR A 64 -3.93 -1.63 -11.10
CA THR A 64 -3.29 -1.78 -12.41
C THR A 64 -2.63 -0.48 -12.85
N LEU A 65 -3.29 0.66 -12.65
CA LEU A 65 -2.73 1.99 -12.91
C LEU A 65 -1.48 2.22 -12.05
N LEU A 66 -1.54 1.89 -10.76
CA LEU A 66 -0.40 2.04 -9.83
C LEU A 66 0.81 1.19 -10.26
N PHE A 67 0.56 -0.05 -10.68
CA PHE A 67 1.60 -0.95 -11.21
C PHE A 67 2.18 -0.46 -12.54
N ALA A 68 1.33 0.05 -13.44
CA ALA A 68 1.78 0.64 -14.70
C ALA A 68 2.67 1.86 -14.47
N LEU A 69 2.28 2.77 -13.57
CA LEU A 69 3.08 3.93 -13.17
C LEU A 69 4.42 3.50 -12.56
N ALA A 70 4.43 2.51 -11.66
CA ALA A 70 5.67 1.99 -11.08
C ALA A 70 6.61 1.40 -12.16
N THR A 71 6.06 0.72 -13.16
CA THR A 71 6.84 0.16 -14.27
C THR A 71 7.46 1.26 -15.13
N ILE A 72 6.69 2.29 -15.48
CA ILE A 72 7.19 3.46 -16.21
C ILE A 72 8.29 4.17 -15.40
N PHE A 73 8.11 4.29 -14.09
CA PHE A 73 9.09 4.87 -13.18
C PHE A 73 10.41 4.07 -13.20
N VAL A 74 10.37 2.75 -13.03
CA VAL A 74 11.56 1.88 -13.04
C VAL A 74 12.32 1.99 -14.35
N VAL A 75 11.62 1.98 -15.49
CA VAL A 75 12.23 2.14 -16.82
C VAL A 75 12.88 3.51 -16.95
N SER A 76 12.17 4.57 -16.58
CA SER A 76 12.67 5.96 -16.68
C SER A 76 13.87 6.21 -15.78
N TYR A 77 13.83 5.68 -14.55
CA TYR A 77 14.94 5.73 -13.60
C TYR A 77 16.16 4.99 -14.16
N THR A 78 15.97 3.79 -14.70
CA THR A 78 17.05 3.01 -15.32
C THR A 78 17.72 3.76 -16.46
N ILE A 79 16.94 4.33 -17.38
CA ILE A 79 17.48 5.10 -18.51
C ILE A 79 18.28 6.31 -18.01
N ALA A 80 17.77 7.03 -17.01
CA ALA A 80 18.48 8.17 -16.41
C ALA A 80 19.81 7.72 -15.78
N SER A 81 19.77 6.74 -14.88
CA SER A 81 20.94 6.25 -14.16
C SER A 81 22.02 5.70 -15.09
N VAL A 82 21.64 4.91 -16.11
CA VAL A 82 22.60 4.36 -17.07
C VAL A 82 23.24 5.47 -17.91
N ARG A 83 22.45 6.44 -18.40
CA ARG A 83 23.00 7.58 -19.16
C ARG A 83 23.95 8.41 -18.33
N ASP A 84 23.57 8.75 -17.10
CA ASP A 84 24.42 9.52 -16.20
C ASP A 84 25.76 8.79 -15.95
N THR A 85 25.70 7.47 -15.71
CA THR A 85 26.89 6.64 -15.50
C THR A 85 27.81 6.63 -16.71
N ILE A 86 27.27 6.49 -17.93
CA ILE A 86 28.07 6.46 -19.17
C ILE A 86 28.83 7.78 -19.35
N TYR A 87 28.16 8.92 -19.21
CA TYR A 87 28.82 10.23 -19.40
C TYR A 87 29.86 10.51 -18.31
N TRP A 88 29.61 10.13 -17.06
CA TRP A 88 30.59 10.23 -15.98
C TRP A 88 31.81 9.33 -16.21
N PHE A 89 31.57 8.06 -16.55
CA PHE A 89 32.63 7.10 -16.83
C PHE A 89 33.49 7.53 -18.02
N GLU A 90 32.88 8.02 -19.10
CA GLU A 90 33.61 8.49 -20.28
C GLU A 90 34.51 9.70 -19.94
N ALA A 91 34.00 10.65 -19.16
CA ALA A 91 34.75 11.83 -18.74
C ALA A 91 35.96 11.46 -17.85
N LEU A 92 35.78 10.51 -16.93
CA LEU A 92 36.84 10.02 -16.06
C LEU A 92 37.89 9.20 -16.84
N ARG A 93 37.44 8.33 -17.75
CA ARG A 93 38.31 7.47 -18.56
C ARG A 93 39.15 8.27 -19.54
N THR A 94 38.57 9.27 -20.19
CA THR A 94 39.24 10.05 -21.24
C THR A 94 39.91 11.32 -20.73
N GLY A 95 39.60 11.74 -19.49
CA GLY A 95 39.98 13.05 -18.96
C GLY A 95 39.29 14.23 -19.67
N ASN A 96 38.43 13.98 -20.66
CA ASN A 96 37.73 15.00 -21.42
C ASN A 96 36.33 15.23 -20.84
N TYR A 97 36.20 16.30 -20.06
CA TYR A 97 34.93 16.66 -19.41
C TYR A 97 33.95 17.40 -20.33
N LYS A 98 34.34 17.80 -21.56
CA LYS A 98 33.46 18.58 -22.45
C LYS A 98 32.14 17.87 -22.79
N PRO A 99 32.12 16.56 -23.13
CA PRO A 99 30.86 15.84 -23.41
C PRO A 99 29.96 15.73 -22.18
N LEU A 100 30.55 15.52 -21.00
CA LEU A 100 29.82 15.47 -19.73
C LEU A 100 29.21 16.83 -19.41
N ILE A 101 29.98 17.91 -19.50
CA ILE A 101 29.49 19.27 -19.26
C ILE A 101 28.33 19.56 -20.22
N SER A 102 28.49 19.30 -21.52
CA SER A 102 27.41 19.49 -22.51
C SER A 102 26.15 18.68 -22.18
N TYR A 103 26.31 17.42 -21.75
CA TYR A 103 25.20 16.58 -21.29
C TYR A 103 24.51 17.14 -20.04
N LEU A 104 25.29 17.64 -19.07
CA LEU A 104 24.78 18.20 -17.84
C LEU A 104 24.10 19.57 -18.04
N THR A 105 24.59 20.37 -19.00
CA THR A 105 24.14 21.75 -19.19
C THR A 105 22.91 21.88 -20.05
N GLN A 106 22.86 21.19 -21.20
CA GLN A 106 21.79 21.41 -22.17
C GLN A 106 21.58 20.16 -23.04
N ASN A 107 20.92 19.15 -22.47
CA ASN A 107 20.52 17.95 -23.21
C ASN A 107 19.01 17.75 -23.11
N THR A 108 18.32 17.93 -24.22
CA THR A 108 16.85 17.77 -24.32
C THR A 108 16.41 16.37 -23.93
N ALA A 109 17.16 15.34 -24.35
CA ALA A 109 16.83 13.94 -24.04
C ALA A 109 17.01 13.62 -22.56
N LYS A 110 18.03 14.20 -21.88
CA LYS A 110 18.17 14.12 -20.42
C LYS A 110 16.96 14.74 -19.74
N THR A 111 16.62 15.97 -20.11
CA THR A 111 15.49 16.71 -19.52
C THR A 111 14.19 15.92 -19.66
N VAL A 112 13.89 15.36 -20.84
CA VAL A 112 12.67 14.56 -21.07
C VAL A 112 12.62 13.34 -20.14
N VAL A 113 13.70 12.57 -20.05
CA VAL A 113 13.74 11.36 -19.21
C VAL A 113 13.56 11.73 -17.73
N TYR A 114 14.24 12.80 -17.27
CA TYR A 114 14.10 13.29 -15.91
C TYR A 114 12.68 13.79 -15.61
N THR A 115 12.06 14.50 -16.55
CA THR A 115 10.67 14.94 -16.45
C THR A 115 9.73 13.76 -16.25
N ILE A 116 9.83 12.74 -17.09
CA ILE A 116 9.01 11.53 -16.98
C ILE A 116 9.25 10.85 -15.62
N LYS A 117 10.51 10.66 -15.24
CA LYS A 117 10.91 10.06 -13.97
C LYS A 117 10.27 10.76 -12.75
N HIS A 118 10.34 12.09 -12.68
CA HIS A 118 9.79 12.85 -11.56
C HIS A 118 8.26 12.93 -11.58
N LEU A 119 7.65 13.20 -12.74
CA LEU A 119 6.19 13.29 -12.85
C LEU A 119 5.51 11.96 -12.52
N VAL A 120 6.03 10.85 -13.04
CA VAL A 120 5.49 9.51 -12.77
C VAL A 120 5.60 9.16 -11.29
N SER A 121 6.71 9.52 -10.63
CA SER A 121 6.87 9.32 -9.18
C SER A 121 5.82 10.09 -8.36
N ILE A 122 5.44 11.29 -8.77
CA ILE A 122 4.38 12.07 -8.09
C ILE A 122 3.02 11.45 -8.35
N LEU A 123 2.71 11.11 -9.61
CA LEU A 123 1.45 10.48 -9.96
C LEU A 123 1.26 9.16 -9.20
N LEU A 124 2.32 8.38 -9.01
CA LEU A 124 2.31 7.16 -8.21
C LEU A 124 1.91 7.46 -6.76
N ASN A 125 2.53 8.46 -6.12
CA ASN A 125 2.16 8.88 -4.77
C ASN A 125 0.70 9.38 -4.69
N ILE A 126 0.26 10.20 -5.65
CA ILE A 126 -1.13 10.70 -5.68
C ILE A 126 -2.12 9.54 -5.79
N VAL A 127 -1.89 8.59 -6.69
CA VAL A 127 -2.77 7.42 -6.86
C VAL A 127 -2.78 6.57 -5.58
N ALA A 128 -1.62 6.37 -4.95
CA ALA A 128 -1.51 5.66 -3.67
C ALA A 128 -2.31 6.35 -2.55
N ASP A 129 -2.16 7.67 -2.42
CA ASP A 129 -2.89 8.49 -1.44
C ASP A 129 -4.41 8.40 -1.67
N ILE A 130 -4.87 8.50 -2.93
CA ILE A 130 -6.29 8.34 -3.28
C ILE A 130 -6.81 6.96 -2.85
N ILE A 131 -6.05 5.89 -3.08
CA ILE A 131 -6.44 4.53 -2.68
C ILE A 131 -6.58 4.42 -1.16
N LEU A 132 -5.62 4.98 -0.40
CA LEU A 132 -5.63 4.95 1.06
C LEU A 132 -6.77 5.79 1.64
N ILE A 133 -6.99 7.00 1.12
CA ILE A 133 -8.10 7.88 1.52
C ILE A 133 -9.44 7.24 1.20
N HIS A 134 -9.61 6.67 0.00
CA HIS A 134 -10.85 6.00 -0.39
C HIS A 134 -11.18 4.83 0.55
N ARG A 135 -10.18 4.04 0.94
CA ARG A 135 -10.33 2.97 1.92
C ARG A 135 -10.70 3.49 3.30
N CYS A 136 -10.03 4.54 3.76
CA CYS A 136 -10.34 5.20 5.03
C CYS A 136 -11.80 5.68 5.04
N PHE A 137 -12.25 6.34 3.96
CA PHE A 137 -13.62 6.83 3.83
C PHE A 137 -14.67 5.72 3.91
N LEU A 138 -14.42 4.58 3.24
CA LEU A 138 -15.34 3.44 3.28
C LEU A 138 -15.46 2.80 4.66
N ILE A 139 -14.35 2.66 5.38
CA ILE A 139 -14.33 2.11 6.76
C ILE A 139 -15.07 3.06 7.72
N TRP A 140 -15.02 4.37 7.47
CA TRP A 140 -15.67 5.38 8.30
C TRP A 140 -17.18 5.58 8.05
N SER A 141 -17.80 4.84 7.12
CA SER A 141 -19.25 4.71 6.92
C SER A 141 -20.11 5.91 7.36
N ARG A 142 -20.37 6.87 6.44
CA ARG A 142 -21.43 7.92 6.43
C ARG A 142 -21.71 8.72 7.73
N SER A 143 -21.01 8.55 8.84
CA SER A 143 -21.12 9.44 10.01
C SER A 143 -20.14 10.60 9.84
N LYS A 144 -20.59 11.64 9.11
CA LYS A 144 -19.80 12.84 8.75
C LYS A 144 -19.09 13.52 9.93
N ARG A 145 -19.53 13.29 11.17
CA ARG A 145 -19.03 13.94 12.39
C ARG A 145 -17.59 13.59 12.77
N VAL A 146 -17.00 12.53 12.23
CA VAL A 146 -15.63 12.11 12.61
C VAL A 146 -14.63 12.06 11.46
N ALA A 147 -15.11 12.01 10.20
CA ALA A 147 -14.25 12.22 9.03
C ALA A 147 -13.77 13.69 8.92
N VAL A 148 -14.58 14.64 9.38
CA VAL A 148 -14.27 16.09 9.37
C VAL A 148 -13.06 16.46 10.24
N PRO A 149 -12.93 16.05 11.52
CA PRO A 149 -11.73 16.33 12.31
C PRO A 149 -10.47 15.64 11.77
N LEU A 150 -10.61 14.59 10.96
CA LEU A 150 -9.52 13.84 10.33
C LEU A 150 -8.92 14.57 9.12
N ILE A 151 -9.79 15.16 8.29
CA ILE A 151 -9.41 16.09 7.22
C ILE A 151 -8.81 17.35 7.84
N ILE A 152 -9.43 17.87 8.90
CA ILE A 152 -8.91 19.03 9.66
C ILE A 152 -7.57 18.71 10.31
N LEU A 153 -7.34 17.51 10.85
CA LEU A 153 -6.06 17.15 11.45
C LEU A 153 -4.96 17.01 10.39
N SER A 154 -5.27 16.44 9.22
CA SER A 154 -4.32 16.45 8.09
C SER A 154 -4.03 17.88 7.60
N ALA A 155 -5.04 18.77 7.61
CA ALA A 155 -4.91 20.17 7.26
C ALA A 155 -4.18 20.99 8.35
N VAL A 156 -4.28 20.61 9.63
CA VAL A 156 -3.59 21.26 10.77
C VAL A 156 -2.12 20.85 10.81
N ILE A 157 -1.80 19.57 10.55
CA ILE A 157 -0.40 19.13 10.51
C ILE A 157 0.31 19.68 9.26
N ASN A 158 -0.38 19.77 8.13
CA ASN A 158 0.13 20.48 6.95
C ASN A 158 0.13 22.01 7.12
N GLY A 159 -0.83 22.56 7.87
CA GLY A 159 -0.98 23.99 8.16
C GLY A 159 0.05 24.52 9.18
N ALA A 160 0.56 23.67 10.08
CA ALA A 160 1.71 24.01 10.93
C ALA A 160 2.98 24.33 10.11
N ARG A 161 3.04 23.86 8.85
CA ARG A 161 4.10 24.15 7.88
C ARG A 161 3.85 25.40 7.03
N ILE A 162 2.65 25.96 7.08
CA ILE A 162 2.30 27.28 6.51
C ILE A 162 2.67 28.42 7.49
N LEU A 163 2.85 28.11 8.79
CA LEU A 163 3.24 29.10 9.79
C LEU A 163 4.73 29.51 9.72
N SER A 164 5.55 28.85 8.90
CA SER A 164 6.85 29.37 8.50
C SER A 164 6.71 30.21 7.21
N ASN A 165 6.13 31.39 7.36
CA ASN A 165 6.21 32.57 6.48
C ASN A 165 6.08 32.33 4.95
N LEU A 166 4.84 32.20 4.46
CA LEU A 166 4.35 32.97 3.32
C LEU A 166 2.81 32.94 3.36
N GLU A 167 2.18 34.11 3.48
CA GLU A 167 0.72 34.28 3.58
C GLU A 167 -0.02 33.62 2.40
N PHE A 168 -0.99 32.75 2.67
CA PHE A 168 -2.30 32.68 1.99
C PHE A 168 -3.23 31.71 2.75
N PRO A 169 -4.30 32.21 3.42
CA PRO A 169 -5.21 31.36 4.18
C PRO A 169 -6.56 31.17 3.45
N LEU A 170 -7.12 29.96 3.56
CA LEU A 170 -8.56 29.60 3.52
C LEU A 170 -9.14 28.81 2.33
N VAL A 171 -8.38 28.42 1.33
CA VAL A 171 -8.74 27.32 0.41
C VAL A 171 -7.47 26.48 0.23
N ASP A 172 -7.54 25.14 0.10
CA ASP A 172 -6.48 24.28 -0.53
C ASP A 172 -6.15 22.92 0.10
N CYS A 173 -7.13 22.23 0.68
CA CYS A 173 -6.99 20.77 0.82
C CYS A 173 -6.96 20.06 -0.57
N LEU A 174 -7.36 20.76 -1.64
CA LEU A 174 -7.32 20.29 -3.04
C LEU A 174 -6.04 20.74 -3.81
N HIS A 175 -5.25 21.71 -3.34
CA HIS A 175 -3.98 22.10 -4.00
C HIS A 175 -2.73 21.38 -3.46
N THR A 176 -2.82 20.49 -2.47
CA THR A 176 -1.64 19.73 -2.00
C THR A 176 -0.94 18.89 -3.09
N PRO A 177 -1.63 18.20 -4.02
CA PRO A 177 -0.95 17.55 -5.15
C PRO A 177 -0.51 18.54 -6.24
N ALA A 178 -1.24 19.63 -6.44
CA ALA A 178 -0.90 20.68 -7.41
C ALA A 178 0.41 21.38 -7.03
N LEU A 179 0.63 21.64 -5.74
CA LEU A 179 1.89 22.18 -5.21
C LEU A 179 3.07 21.24 -5.48
N GLY A 180 2.91 19.92 -5.29
CA GLY A 180 3.94 18.94 -5.66
C GLY A 180 4.29 18.95 -7.15
N LEU A 181 3.26 19.06 -8.02
CA LEU A 181 3.45 19.20 -9.47
C LEU A 181 4.15 20.52 -9.82
N ILE A 182 3.76 21.64 -9.20
CA ILE A 182 4.40 22.95 -9.44
C ILE A 182 5.87 22.91 -9.02
N CYS A 183 6.19 22.41 -7.82
CA CYS A 183 7.57 22.33 -7.32
C CYS A 183 8.46 21.45 -8.22
N THR A 184 7.92 20.36 -8.75
CA THR A 184 8.68 19.51 -9.67
C THR A 184 8.82 20.11 -11.05
N ILE A 185 7.81 20.81 -11.57
CA ILE A 185 7.95 21.59 -12.81
C ILE A 185 9.05 22.66 -12.63
N LEU A 186 9.08 23.38 -11.50
CA LEU A 186 10.14 24.36 -11.20
C LEU A 186 11.53 23.71 -11.15
N MET A 187 11.64 22.54 -10.51
CA MET A 187 12.88 21.78 -10.47
C MET A 187 13.33 21.30 -11.86
N ILE A 188 12.40 20.81 -12.68
CA ILE A 188 12.65 20.34 -14.06
C ILE A 188 13.13 21.50 -14.94
N VAL A 189 12.44 22.65 -14.88
CA VAL A 189 12.84 23.86 -15.60
C VAL A 189 14.23 24.30 -15.15
N GLY A 190 14.53 24.21 -13.85
CA GLY A 190 15.85 24.48 -13.30
C GLY A 190 16.96 23.57 -13.84
N ILE A 191 16.68 22.26 -14.00
CA ILE A 191 17.64 21.27 -14.53
C ILE A 191 17.83 21.41 -16.05
N SER A 192 16.82 21.91 -16.76
CA SER A 192 16.79 21.91 -18.23
C SER A 192 17.85 22.81 -18.90
N ASP A 193 18.23 23.91 -18.24
CA ASP A 193 19.23 24.86 -18.74
C ASP A 193 19.99 25.45 -17.53
N THR A 194 21.13 24.87 -17.19
CA THR A 194 21.92 25.32 -16.03
C THR A 194 22.81 26.54 -16.32
N HIS A 195 22.82 27.05 -17.57
CA HIS A 195 23.59 28.23 -17.94
C HIS A 195 23.00 29.52 -17.38
N LYS A 196 21.67 29.57 -17.21
CA LYS A 196 20.99 30.74 -16.66
C LYS A 196 21.05 30.72 -15.14
N ARG A 197 21.63 31.76 -14.53
CA ARG A 197 21.68 31.94 -13.07
C ARG A 197 20.27 31.86 -12.42
N SER A 198 19.24 32.33 -13.11
CA SER A 198 17.83 32.24 -12.67
C SER A 198 17.30 30.80 -12.60
N ASN A 199 17.88 29.85 -13.33
CA ASN A 199 17.45 28.46 -13.31
C ASN A 199 17.98 27.74 -12.08
N HIS A 200 19.12 28.16 -11.55
CA HIS A 200 19.63 27.66 -10.27
C HIS A 200 18.70 28.04 -9.10
N THR A 201 18.13 29.26 -9.10
CA THR A 201 17.14 29.67 -8.10
C THR A 201 15.81 28.94 -8.25
N LEU A 202 15.39 28.64 -9.49
CA LEU A 202 14.20 27.82 -9.75
C LEU A 202 14.41 26.38 -9.27
N TYR A 203 15.59 25.80 -9.51
CA TYR A 203 15.96 24.47 -9.04
C TYR A 203 15.95 24.38 -7.52
N SER A 204 16.60 25.31 -6.82
CA SER A 204 16.67 25.28 -5.36
C SER A 204 15.29 25.48 -4.70
N ALA A 205 14.48 26.39 -5.24
CA ALA A 205 13.10 26.61 -4.79
C ALA A 205 12.23 25.36 -5.03
N GLY A 206 12.32 24.77 -6.23
CA GLY A 206 11.59 23.55 -6.59
C GLY A 206 11.99 22.35 -5.73
N ASN A 207 13.30 22.15 -5.51
CA ASN A 207 13.82 21.09 -4.66
C ASN A 207 13.36 21.25 -3.20
N THR A 208 13.46 22.45 -2.64
CA THR A 208 12.97 22.76 -1.28
C THR A 208 11.49 22.44 -1.16
N GLY A 209 10.68 22.87 -2.14
CA GLY A 209 9.25 22.56 -2.22
C GLY A 209 8.93 21.07 -2.38
N SER A 210 9.77 20.31 -3.09
CA SER A 210 9.62 18.86 -3.26
C SER A 210 9.93 18.09 -1.98
N VAL A 211 10.98 18.47 -1.24
CA VAL A 211 11.30 17.88 0.08
C VAL A 211 10.16 18.13 1.05
N ALA A 212 9.71 19.38 1.08
CA ALA A 212 8.53 19.85 1.79
C ALA A 212 7.28 18.99 1.51
N TYR A 213 6.94 18.78 0.24
CA TYR A 213 5.82 17.92 -0.18
C TYR A 213 5.99 16.46 0.29
N THR A 214 7.21 15.92 0.17
CA THR A 214 7.52 14.54 0.57
C THR A 214 7.26 14.34 2.07
N ILE A 215 7.70 15.27 2.92
CA ILE A 215 7.45 15.22 4.37
C ILE A 215 5.95 15.25 4.67
N SER A 216 5.21 16.14 4.01
CA SER A 216 3.74 16.23 4.14
C SER A 216 3.04 14.92 3.74
N SER A 217 3.48 14.27 2.66
CA SER A 217 2.94 12.97 2.22
C SER A 217 3.24 11.86 3.23
N VAL A 218 4.45 11.80 3.80
CA VAL A 218 4.80 10.82 4.85
C VAL A 218 3.90 10.94 6.07
N ILE A 219 3.73 12.17 6.56
CA ILE A 219 2.88 12.46 7.71
C ILE A 219 1.44 12.04 7.43
N THR A 220 0.91 12.42 6.25
CA THR A 220 -0.46 12.12 5.87
C THR A 220 -0.68 10.60 5.76
N ASN A 221 0.24 9.88 5.13
CA ASN A 221 0.19 8.42 5.00
C ASN A 221 0.26 7.70 6.34
N PHE A 222 1.14 8.17 7.24
CA PHE A 222 1.24 7.62 8.58
C PHE A 222 -0.03 7.87 9.39
N ALA A 223 -0.58 9.08 9.33
CA ALA A 223 -1.82 9.45 10.01
C ALA A 223 -3.01 8.61 9.50
N ILE A 224 -3.18 8.48 8.18
CA ILE A 224 -4.25 7.66 7.59
C ILE A 224 -4.13 6.20 8.03
N THR A 225 -2.91 5.66 8.04
CA THR A 225 -2.66 4.27 8.47
C THR A 225 -3.06 4.06 9.93
N LEU A 226 -2.60 4.92 10.84
CA LEU A 226 -2.94 4.85 12.27
C LEU A 226 -4.45 5.01 12.50
N LEU A 227 -5.10 5.92 11.79
CA LEU A 227 -6.53 6.18 11.93
C LEU A 227 -7.37 5.02 11.40
N THR A 228 -6.93 4.39 10.32
CA THR A 228 -7.56 3.19 9.78
C THR A 228 -7.45 2.02 10.76
N ALA A 229 -6.23 1.74 11.25
CA ALA A 229 -5.99 0.68 12.22
C ALA A 229 -6.73 0.93 13.56
N GLY A 230 -6.67 2.16 14.07
CA GLY A 230 -7.34 2.57 15.31
C GLY A 230 -8.86 2.51 15.21
N ARG A 231 -9.45 2.88 14.07
CA ARG A 231 -10.90 2.75 13.87
C ARG A 231 -11.35 1.30 13.83
N ILE A 232 -10.61 0.44 13.14
CA ILE A 232 -10.87 -1.01 13.10
C ILE A 232 -10.82 -1.59 14.52
N TRP A 233 -9.79 -1.23 15.30
CA TRP A 233 -9.67 -1.64 16.70
C TRP A 233 -10.80 -1.11 17.58
N TRP A 234 -11.23 0.14 17.39
CA TRP A 234 -12.35 0.72 18.13
C TRP A 234 -13.67 0.01 17.85
N ILE A 235 -13.98 -0.26 16.57
CA ILE A 235 -15.19 -0.99 16.17
C ILE A 235 -15.19 -2.37 16.81
N HIS A 236 -14.05 -3.06 16.76
CA HIS A 236 -13.87 -4.33 17.45
C HIS A 236 -14.17 -4.25 18.94
N ARG A 237 -13.57 -3.30 19.65
CA ARG A 237 -13.82 -3.10 21.08
C ARG A 237 -15.29 -2.81 21.38
N GLN A 238 -15.97 -2.05 20.52
CA GLN A 238 -17.40 -1.75 20.68
C GLN A 238 -18.29 -2.99 20.46
N LEU A 239 -17.93 -3.86 19.51
CA LEU A 239 -18.61 -5.14 19.28
C LEU A 239 -18.37 -6.10 20.45
N GLN A 240 -17.15 -6.19 20.97
CA GLN A 240 -16.78 -7.05 22.10
C GLN A 240 -17.49 -6.65 23.41
N VAL A 241 -17.68 -5.36 23.66
CA VAL A 241 -18.45 -4.86 24.81
C VAL A 241 -19.95 -5.19 24.67
N ARG A 242 -20.47 -5.27 23.44
CA ARG A 242 -21.90 -5.57 23.17
C ARG A 242 -22.19 -7.06 23.08
N ALA A 243 -21.25 -7.87 22.59
CA ALA A 243 -21.37 -9.30 22.42
C ALA A 243 -20.49 -10.01 23.46
N ARG A 244 -21.07 -10.41 24.60
CA ARG A 244 -20.38 -11.22 25.62
C ARG A 244 -19.92 -12.57 25.01
N GLY A 245 -18.68 -12.66 24.55
CA GLY A 245 -17.92 -13.92 24.52
C GLY A 245 -17.80 -14.71 23.19
N VAL A 246 -17.78 -14.09 22.00
CA VAL A 246 -17.39 -14.82 20.77
C VAL A 246 -15.91 -14.61 20.47
N TYR A 247 -15.07 -15.53 20.96
CA TYR A 247 -13.60 -15.47 20.90
C TYR A 247 -12.98 -15.55 19.48
N ALA A 248 -13.73 -15.99 18.47
CA ALA A 248 -13.20 -16.12 17.10
C ALA A 248 -12.96 -14.76 16.41
N SER A 249 -13.75 -13.73 16.72
CA SER A 249 -13.63 -12.41 16.07
C SER A 249 -12.41 -11.61 16.56
N ASP A 250 -11.92 -11.91 17.76
CA ASP A 250 -10.87 -11.14 18.43
C ASP A 250 -9.51 -11.27 17.75
N THR A 251 -9.16 -12.48 17.34
CA THR A 251 -7.88 -12.75 16.66
C THR A 251 -7.86 -12.18 15.24
N ILE A 252 -9.00 -12.19 14.55
CA ILE A 252 -9.15 -11.72 13.17
C ILE A 252 -8.92 -10.21 13.09
N VAL A 253 -9.62 -9.43 13.91
CA VAL A 253 -9.52 -7.97 13.83
C VAL A 253 -8.15 -7.49 14.33
N GLN A 254 -7.57 -8.17 15.33
CA GLN A 254 -6.19 -7.91 15.75
C GLN A 254 -5.19 -8.25 14.64
N SER A 255 -5.39 -9.34 13.90
CA SER A 255 -4.56 -9.70 12.75
C SER A 255 -4.66 -8.65 11.64
N ILE A 256 -5.86 -8.24 11.25
CA ILE A 256 -6.09 -7.22 10.20
C ILE A 256 -5.47 -5.86 10.58
N SER A 257 -5.65 -5.42 11.82
CA SER A 257 -5.06 -4.15 12.29
C SER A 257 -3.53 -4.20 12.35
N ARG A 258 -2.93 -5.32 12.79
CA ARG A 258 -1.47 -5.54 12.74
C ARG A 258 -0.95 -5.55 11.30
N ILE A 259 -1.65 -6.23 10.40
CA ILE A 259 -1.36 -6.29 8.97
C ILE A 259 -1.30 -4.89 8.33
N ILE A 260 -2.29 -4.04 8.66
CA ILE A 260 -2.37 -2.66 8.17
C ILE A 260 -1.21 -1.84 8.68
N LEU A 261 -0.86 -1.97 9.96
CA LEU A 261 0.28 -1.27 10.56
C LEU A 261 1.61 -1.73 9.93
N GLU A 262 1.87 -3.03 9.87
CA GLU A 262 3.12 -3.58 9.30
C GLU A 262 3.33 -3.18 7.84
N SER A 263 2.26 -3.16 7.04
CA SER A 263 2.35 -2.81 5.62
C SER A 263 2.33 -1.29 5.39
N GLY A 264 1.63 -0.55 6.25
CA GLY A 264 1.46 0.91 6.11
C GLY A 264 2.65 1.73 6.62
N ILE A 265 3.53 1.16 7.46
CA ILE A 265 4.78 1.82 7.88
C ILE A 265 5.89 1.76 6.81
N ILE A 266 5.76 0.91 5.79
CA ILE A 266 6.81 0.70 4.77
C ILE A 266 7.17 2.01 4.05
N TYR A 267 6.16 2.80 3.62
CA TYR A 267 6.39 4.06 2.93
C TYR A 267 7.01 5.16 3.84
N PRO A 268 6.49 5.41 5.06
CA PRO A 268 7.13 6.33 6.01
C PRO A 268 8.57 5.94 6.35
N VAL A 269 8.83 4.66 6.62
CA VAL A 269 10.18 4.18 6.96
C VAL A 269 11.14 4.39 5.80
N ALA A 270 10.72 4.04 4.57
CA ALA A 270 11.54 4.25 3.38
C ALA A 270 11.85 5.73 3.14
N SER A 271 10.85 6.60 3.30
CA SER A 271 11.02 8.05 3.14
C SER A 271 11.92 8.66 4.20
N ILE A 272 11.80 8.23 5.46
CA ILE A 272 12.69 8.68 6.55
C ILE A 272 14.12 8.22 6.30
N ALA A 273 14.31 6.96 5.88
CA ALA A 273 15.65 6.46 5.51
C ALA A 273 16.28 7.27 4.37
N ASN A 274 15.51 7.63 3.34
CA ASN A 274 15.96 8.52 2.27
C ASN A 274 16.35 9.91 2.79
N LEU A 275 15.54 10.49 3.69
CA LEU A 275 15.83 11.81 4.26
C LEU A 275 17.09 11.79 5.13
N ILE A 276 17.27 10.75 5.94
CA ILE A 276 18.49 10.55 6.73
C ILE A 276 19.68 10.43 5.79
N LEU A 277 19.62 9.57 4.77
CA LEU A 277 20.74 9.37 3.85
C LEU A 277 21.12 10.65 3.09
N ALA A 278 20.12 11.44 2.70
CA ALA A 278 20.31 12.72 2.03
C ALA A 278 20.94 13.81 2.91
N ASN A 279 20.75 13.76 4.24
CA ASN A 279 21.21 14.81 5.17
C ASN A 279 22.36 14.36 6.11
N ALA A 280 22.55 13.06 6.29
CA ALA A 280 23.52 12.50 7.22
C ALA A 280 24.89 12.23 6.59
N SER A 281 25.06 12.43 5.28
CA SER A 281 26.34 12.21 4.61
C SER A 281 27.30 13.38 4.90
N PRO A 282 28.32 13.23 5.77
CA PRO A 282 29.38 14.21 5.88
C PRO A 282 30.08 14.33 4.52
N THR A 283 30.55 15.53 4.23
CA THR A 283 30.97 16.10 2.93
C THR A 283 32.03 15.35 2.09
N SER A 284 32.38 14.11 2.41
CA SER A 284 33.38 13.30 1.69
C SER A 284 32.96 11.86 1.32
N GLU A 285 31.79 11.39 1.74
CA GLU A 285 31.32 10.03 1.39
C GLU A 285 29.96 10.07 0.69
N LEU A 286 29.96 9.67 -0.60
CA LEU A 286 28.73 9.38 -1.33
C LEU A 286 27.98 8.23 -0.64
N PRO A 287 26.64 8.30 -0.54
CA PRO A 287 25.85 7.22 0.03
C PRO A 287 26.05 5.91 -0.78
N PRO A 288 25.93 4.73 -0.14
CA PRO A 288 26.21 3.45 -0.78
C PRO A 288 25.26 3.14 -1.96
N PHE A 289 24.05 3.70 -1.95
CA PHE A 289 23.09 3.68 -3.06
C PHE A 289 22.05 4.80 -2.88
N ASP A 290 21.38 5.17 -3.96
CA ASP A 290 20.25 6.10 -3.98
C ASP A 290 18.97 5.41 -3.47
N PHE A 291 18.40 5.96 -2.40
CA PHE A 291 17.22 5.39 -1.74
C PHE A 291 15.90 5.89 -2.35
N TRP A 292 15.94 6.95 -3.16
CA TRP A 292 14.76 7.53 -3.79
C TRP A 292 13.90 6.53 -4.60
N PRO A 293 14.45 5.64 -5.45
CA PRO A 293 13.63 4.66 -6.16
C PRO A 293 12.87 3.70 -5.23
N LEU A 294 13.44 3.36 -4.07
CA LEU A 294 12.77 2.53 -3.07
C LEU A 294 11.59 3.26 -2.43
N VAL A 295 11.73 4.56 -2.17
CA VAL A 295 10.62 5.41 -1.69
C VAL A 295 9.47 5.40 -2.70
N SER A 296 9.75 5.68 -3.97
CA SER A 296 8.74 5.72 -5.01
C SER A 296 8.02 4.38 -5.20
N LEU A 297 8.75 3.25 -5.14
CA LEU A 297 8.14 1.92 -5.20
C LEU A 297 7.34 1.59 -3.93
N SER A 298 7.81 1.99 -2.75
CA SER A 298 7.14 1.71 -1.47
C SER A 298 5.73 2.32 -1.40
N ALA A 299 5.51 3.47 -2.03
CA ALA A 299 4.19 4.10 -2.16
C ALA A 299 3.19 3.21 -2.92
N GLY A 300 3.65 2.43 -3.88
CA GLY A 300 2.83 1.45 -4.61
C GLY A 300 2.68 0.11 -3.86
N ILE A 301 3.77 -0.34 -3.24
CA ILE A 301 3.83 -1.62 -2.53
C ILE A 301 2.91 -1.63 -1.30
N ALA A 302 2.92 -0.56 -0.50
CA ALA A 302 2.14 -0.48 0.74
C ALA A 302 0.62 -0.71 0.55
N PRO A 303 -0.10 0.06 -0.30
CA PRO A 303 -1.54 -0.15 -0.50
C PRO A 303 -1.85 -1.52 -1.11
N THR A 304 -0.99 -2.03 -2.00
CA THR A 304 -1.14 -3.35 -2.62
C THR A 304 -0.96 -4.49 -1.61
N LEU A 305 0.00 -4.37 -0.68
CA LEU A 305 0.22 -5.33 0.41
C LEU A 305 -0.97 -5.38 1.36
N ILE A 306 -1.50 -4.23 1.75
CA ILE A 306 -2.69 -4.17 2.59
C ILE A 306 -3.86 -4.86 1.87
N MET A 307 -3.97 -4.73 0.55
CA MET A 307 -5.03 -5.39 -0.22
C MET A 307 -4.86 -6.90 -0.32
N VAL A 308 -3.66 -7.40 -0.61
CA VAL A 308 -3.36 -8.83 -0.66
C VAL A 308 -3.61 -9.49 0.70
N ARG A 309 -3.10 -8.90 1.78
CA ARG A 309 -3.26 -9.44 3.14
C ARG A 309 -4.72 -9.42 3.61
N ALA A 310 -5.48 -8.36 3.32
CA ALA A 310 -6.92 -8.34 3.57
C ALA A 310 -7.70 -9.36 2.72
N GLY A 311 -7.25 -9.61 1.48
CA GLY A 311 -7.81 -10.65 0.61
C GLY A 311 -7.60 -12.06 1.17
N PHE A 312 -6.39 -12.36 1.67
CA PHE A 312 -6.09 -13.64 2.31
C PHE A 312 -6.85 -13.85 3.62
N GLY A 313 -6.98 -12.83 4.47
CA GLY A 313 -7.73 -12.92 5.73
C GLY A 313 -9.13 -13.47 5.54
N LYS A 314 -9.92 -12.87 4.64
CA LYS A 314 -11.30 -13.33 4.36
C LYS A 314 -11.37 -14.69 3.63
N ASN A 315 -10.34 -15.10 2.89
CA ASN A 315 -10.31 -16.47 2.33
C ASN A 315 -10.11 -17.54 3.40
N ILE A 316 -9.25 -17.26 4.39
CA ILE A 316 -9.05 -18.16 5.54
C ILE A 316 -10.32 -18.22 6.40
N GLU A 317 -11.00 -17.08 6.59
CA GLU A 317 -12.30 -17.01 7.28
C GLU A 317 -13.34 -17.94 6.61
N ASN A 318 -13.55 -17.81 5.30
CA ASN A 318 -14.49 -18.65 4.56
C ASN A 318 -14.17 -20.16 4.69
N LEU A 319 -12.89 -20.53 4.72
CA LEU A 319 -12.47 -21.92 4.92
C LEU A 319 -12.76 -22.40 6.36
N GLN A 320 -12.54 -21.54 7.35
CA GLN A 320 -12.77 -21.88 8.76
C GLN A 320 -14.26 -21.99 9.09
N ASP A 321 -15.11 -21.14 8.51
CA ASP A 321 -16.57 -21.25 8.62
C ASP A 321 -17.07 -22.57 8.00
N MET A 322 -16.59 -22.93 6.80
CA MET A 322 -16.94 -24.19 6.14
C MET A 322 -16.52 -25.42 6.95
N VAL A 323 -15.31 -25.41 7.54
CA VAL A 323 -14.84 -26.50 8.40
C VAL A 323 -15.65 -26.58 9.70
N SER A 324 -16.05 -25.44 10.26
CA SER A 324 -16.89 -25.38 11.45
C SER A 324 -18.28 -25.96 11.18
N ASP A 325 -18.91 -25.60 10.06
CA ASP A 325 -20.20 -26.16 9.62
C ASP A 325 -20.13 -27.68 9.41
N ILE A 326 -19.03 -28.19 8.85
CA ILE A 326 -18.79 -29.64 8.70
C ILE A 326 -18.70 -30.33 10.07
N HIS A 327 -18.01 -29.73 11.04
CA HIS A 327 -17.95 -30.27 12.41
C HIS A 327 -19.31 -30.24 13.13
N PHE A 328 -20.14 -29.22 12.90
CA PHE A 328 -21.51 -29.17 13.43
C PHE A 328 -22.43 -30.21 12.77
N ALA A 329 -22.33 -30.40 11.45
CA ALA A 329 -23.07 -31.44 10.73
C ALA A 329 -22.65 -32.85 11.17
N SER A 330 -21.36 -33.07 11.42
CA SER A 330 -20.82 -34.31 11.98
C SER A 330 -21.36 -34.61 13.39
N ARG A 331 -21.55 -33.59 14.25
CA ARG A 331 -22.14 -33.75 15.59
C ARG A 331 -23.66 -33.98 15.58
N GLN A 332 -24.39 -33.45 14.60
CA GLN A 332 -25.83 -33.74 14.44
C GLN A 332 -26.11 -35.15 13.88
N GLY A 333 -25.10 -35.83 13.30
CA GLY A 333 -25.20 -37.21 12.84
C GLY A 333 -25.12 -38.28 13.94
N SER A 334 -24.69 -37.94 15.15
CA SER A 334 -24.65 -38.87 16.30
C SER A 334 -25.96 -38.82 17.09
N LYS A 335 -26.93 -39.66 16.71
CA LYS A 335 -28.13 -39.96 17.51
C LYS A 335 -27.72 -40.44 18.91
N PRO A 336 -28.47 -40.09 19.98
CA PRO A 336 -28.23 -40.67 21.30
C PRO A 336 -28.61 -42.16 21.25
N VAL A 337 -27.68 -43.02 21.65
CA VAL A 337 -27.97 -44.43 21.91
C VAL A 337 -28.91 -44.47 23.11
N TYR A 338 -30.19 -44.78 22.86
CA TYR A 338 -31.13 -45.15 23.91
C TYR A 338 -30.59 -46.40 24.61
N SER A 339 -30.20 -46.24 25.88
CA SER A 339 -29.96 -47.36 26.79
C SER A 339 -31.32 -47.98 27.14
N ILE A 340 -31.71 -49.03 26.43
CA ILE A 340 -32.77 -49.94 26.84
C ILE A 340 -32.11 -51.10 27.58
N ARG A 341 -32.12 -51.04 28.91
CA ARG A 341 -31.92 -52.22 29.75
C ARG A 341 -32.78 -52.09 31.00
N HIS A 342 -34.07 -52.38 30.86
CA HIS A 342 -34.89 -52.95 31.94
C HIS A 342 -36.21 -53.42 31.34
N LEU A 343 -36.34 -54.74 31.15
CA LEU A 343 -37.63 -55.43 31.07
C LEU A 343 -37.40 -56.83 31.66
N GLY A 344 -37.65 -56.93 32.95
CA GLY A 344 -37.90 -58.18 33.64
C GLY A 344 -39.38 -58.49 33.52
N MET A 345 -39.70 -59.50 32.71
CA MET A 345 -40.67 -60.57 32.96
C MET A 345 -41.86 -60.24 33.87
N SER A 346 -43.05 -60.15 33.28
CA SER A 346 -44.32 -60.46 33.96
C SER A 346 -45.00 -61.56 33.16
N ALA A 347 -45.27 -62.68 33.84
CA ALA A 347 -46.09 -63.77 33.38
C ALA A 347 -47.44 -63.72 34.11
N ASP A 348 -48.44 -64.25 33.41
CA ASP A 348 -49.77 -64.68 33.83
C ASP A 348 -50.92 -63.67 33.88
N GLU A 349 -52.07 -64.21 33.44
CA GLU A 349 -53.46 -63.73 33.53
C GLU A 349 -53.88 -62.66 32.50
N LEU A 350 -54.88 -62.83 31.61
CA LEU A 350 -56.09 -63.67 31.57
C LEU A 350 -56.59 -63.87 30.13
N ASP A 351 -57.25 -65.01 29.92
CA ASP A 351 -58.18 -65.37 28.85
C ASP A 351 -59.13 -64.19 28.48
N GLY A 352 -59.53 -63.95 27.25
CA GLY A 352 -60.06 -64.90 26.28
C GLY A 352 -61.58 -64.74 26.23
N GLU A 353 -62.09 -63.72 25.54
CA GLU A 353 -63.53 -63.65 25.23
C GLU A 353 -63.79 -62.99 23.88
N SER A 354 -64.17 -63.84 22.93
CA SER A 354 -64.73 -63.54 21.63
C SER A 354 -66.24 -63.53 21.77
N ASP A 355 -66.90 -62.39 21.50
CA ASP A 355 -68.18 -62.41 20.77
C ASP A 355 -68.72 -61.01 20.45
N ARG A 356 -69.27 -60.89 19.22
CA ARG A 356 -70.31 -59.94 18.75
C ARG A 356 -69.88 -58.46 18.62
N GLN A 357 -70.25 -57.69 17.61
CA GLN A 357 -71.47 -57.72 16.81
C GLN A 357 -71.28 -56.86 15.55
N SER A 358 -71.92 -57.30 14.48
CA SER A 358 -72.27 -56.55 13.27
C SER A 358 -72.87 -55.17 13.55
N SER A 359 -72.58 -54.17 12.71
CA SER A 359 -73.60 -53.41 11.97
C SER A 359 -73.05 -52.16 11.25
N ILE A 360 -73.32 -52.11 9.94
CA ILE A 360 -73.94 -50.99 9.20
C ILE A 360 -73.06 -49.73 8.98
N GLN A 361 -72.51 -49.54 7.78
CA GLN A 361 -73.10 -48.86 6.60
C GLN A 361 -73.11 -47.31 6.68
N LYS A 362 -72.48 -46.71 5.66
CA LYS A 362 -72.87 -45.48 4.93
C LYS A 362 -72.89 -44.12 5.67
N ASN A 363 -72.05 -43.19 5.20
CA ASN A 363 -72.44 -42.05 4.35
C ASN A 363 -71.16 -41.24 3.99
N GLU A 364 -70.84 -41.09 2.70
CA GLU A 364 -71.10 -39.89 1.87
C GLU A 364 -70.46 -38.62 2.47
N ALA A 365 -69.30 -38.17 1.97
CA ALA A 365 -69.12 -37.31 0.80
C ALA A 365 -69.94 -36.00 0.87
N PHE A 366 -69.27 -34.86 1.10
CA PHE A 366 -69.41 -33.65 0.27
C PHE A 366 -68.39 -32.56 0.65
N VAL A 367 -67.69 -32.08 -0.39
CA VAL A 367 -66.98 -30.79 -0.60
C VAL A 367 -65.70 -30.50 0.17
#